data_AF-A0A1B9KCC0-F1
#
_entry.id   AF-A0A1B9KCC0-F1
#
_cell.length_a   1.000
_cell.length_b   1.000
_cell.length_c   1.000
_cell.angle_alpha   90.00
_cell.angle_beta   90.00
_cell.angle_gamma   90.00
#
_symmetry.space_group_name_H-M   'P 1'
#
loop_
_entity.id
_entity.type
_entity.pdbx_description
1 polymer ?
#
loop_
_entity_poly.entity_id
_entity_poly.type
_entity_poly.pdbx_seq_one_letter_code
_entity_poly.pdbx_strand_id
1 'polypeptide(L)'
;MLVFYYDKTFAGLLCAVFDAFKLKQMPEGLLAQGEVAPLLTTESHEVEVCNNKYERVHTALKKKISKVALQQLVNVWLSELPDSDLVIFRYVCKVFKSAYSIETDFADADVIAVREIARKVSKEREYLMQFVRFNVIENSITHNGEDGKEKIYFAVIAPIYNALPLTLDFFEDRYADQKWAIYDHKRQYGYFYDLEKIEQISLSDQDNLIIDDQINQQYLSKDEILFQTMWRRYCKALTIKERINPKLQRQQMPKRFWQHLPEMQDNCQSINNTINKKAVNK
;
A
#
# COMPACT_ATOMS: atom_id res chain seq x y z
N MET A 1 10.57 31.89 -5.22
CA MET A 1 10.54 30.49 -4.73
C MET A 1 11.54 29.66 -5.52
N LEU A 2 12.38 28.87 -4.83
CA LEU A 2 13.30 27.92 -5.47
C LEU A 2 12.64 26.54 -5.60
N VAL A 3 12.69 25.95 -6.78
CA VAL A 3 12.07 24.65 -7.08
C VAL A 3 13.08 23.67 -7.65
N PHE A 4 13.06 22.43 -7.18
CA PHE A 4 13.85 21.35 -7.80
C PHE A 4 12.94 20.43 -8.61
N TYR A 5 13.39 20.08 -9.82
CA TYR A 5 12.75 19.09 -10.68
C TYR A 5 13.50 17.77 -10.59
N TYR A 6 12.76 16.66 -10.42
CA TYR A 6 13.34 15.32 -10.38
C TYR A 6 12.38 14.27 -10.93
N ASP A 7 12.85 13.03 -11.03
CA ASP A 7 12.18 11.88 -11.65
C ASP A 7 11.07 11.23 -10.78
N LYS A 8 10.76 11.81 -9.61
CA LYS A 8 9.81 11.25 -8.62
C LYS A 8 10.16 9.84 -8.15
N THR A 9 11.44 9.46 -8.19
CA THR A 9 11.93 8.22 -7.53
C THR A 9 12.52 8.53 -6.16
N PHE A 10 12.52 7.53 -5.26
CA PHE A 10 13.15 7.69 -3.94
C PHE A 10 14.66 7.96 -4.06
N ALA A 11 15.32 7.37 -5.06
CA ALA A 11 16.72 7.61 -5.35
C ALA A 11 16.97 9.06 -5.81
N GLY A 12 16.12 9.58 -6.70
CA GLY A 12 16.15 10.98 -7.12
C GLY A 12 15.90 11.96 -5.98
N LEU A 13 15.01 11.64 -5.04
CA LEU A 13 14.79 12.45 -3.84
C LEU A 13 16.06 12.59 -2.98
N LEU A 14 16.80 11.49 -2.75
CA LEU A 14 18.06 11.56 -2.01
C LEU A 14 19.16 12.28 -2.80
N CYS A 15 19.15 12.19 -4.14
CA CYS A 15 20.03 13.01 -4.99
C CYS A 15 19.70 14.50 -4.87
N ALA A 16 18.42 14.86 -4.76
CA ALA A 16 17.98 16.24 -4.53
C ALA A 16 18.52 16.78 -3.20
N VAL A 17 18.48 15.95 -2.14
CA VAL A 17 19.11 16.28 -0.84
C VAL A 17 20.60 16.57 -1.03
N PHE A 18 21.32 15.72 -1.75
CA PHE A 18 22.74 15.93 -2.02
C PHE A 18 23.00 17.27 -2.72
N ASP A 19 22.26 17.54 -3.80
CA ASP A 19 22.43 18.77 -4.58
C ASP A 19 22.08 20.00 -3.75
N ALA A 20 21.06 19.95 -2.88
CA ALA A 20 20.72 21.04 -1.98
C ALA A 20 21.86 21.41 -1.00
N PHE A 21 22.56 20.41 -0.46
CA PHE A 21 23.74 20.65 0.39
C PHE A 21 24.95 21.13 -0.43
N LYS A 22 25.16 20.63 -1.64
CA LYS A 22 26.26 21.03 -2.52
C LYS A 22 26.12 22.48 -3.00
N LEU A 23 24.91 22.85 -3.42
CA LEU A 23 24.58 24.20 -3.90
C LEU A 23 24.34 25.19 -2.75
N LYS A 24 24.18 24.70 -1.51
CA LYS A 24 23.76 25.48 -0.33
C LYS A 24 22.41 26.18 -0.54
N GLN A 25 21.55 25.60 -1.36
CA GLN A 25 20.23 26.11 -1.69
C GLN A 25 19.18 25.08 -1.27
N MET A 26 18.16 25.50 -0.54
CA MET A 26 17.10 24.62 -0.04
C MET A 26 15.82 24.91 -0.83
N PRO A 27 15.31 23.96 -1.63
CA PRO A 27 14.08 24.17 -2.39
C PRO A 27 12.89 24.32 -1.46
N GLU A 28 11.95 25.17 -1.86
CA GLU A 28 10.65 25.34 -1.22
C GLU A 28 9.61 24.37 -1.81
N GLY A 29 9.86 23.84 -3.01
CA GLY A 29 9.02 22.84 -3.68
C GLY A 29 9.81 21.82 -4.49
N LEU A 30 9.29 20.59 -4.57
CA LEU A 30 9.82 19.49 -5.37
C LEU A 30 8.80 19.08 -6.42
N LEU A 31 9.12 19.27 -7.69
CA LEU A 31 8.22 18.99 -8.81
C LEU A 31 8.73 17.83 -9.67
N ALA A 32 7.82 17.15 -10.35
CA ALA A 32 8.17 16.14 -11.34
C ALA A 32 8.70 16.83 -12.61
N GLN A 33 9.61 16.18 -13.33
CA GLN A 33 10.02 16.64 -14.65
C GLN A 33 8.80 16.81 -15.56
N GLY A 34 8.61 18.02 -16.09
CA GLY A 34 7.46 18.38 -16.95
C GLY A 34 6.25 18.96 -16.22
N GLU A 35 6.24 19.01 -14.88
CA GLU A 35 5.22 19.77 -14.14
C GLU A 35 5.42 21.29 -14.31
N VAL A 36 4.31 22.03 -14.30
CA VAL A 36 4.34 23.49 -14.45
C VAL A 36 4.75 24.12 -13.13
N ALA A 37 5.85 24.89 -13.15
CA ALA A 37 6.28 25.67 -12.01
C ALA A 37 5.19 26.67 -11.57
N PRO A 38 5.01 26.89 -10.25
CA PRO A 38 4.16 27.95 -9.75
C PRO A 38 4.61 29.32 -10.26
N LEU A 39 3.66 30.26 -10.42
CA LEU A 39 3.90 31.59 -11.01
C LEU A 39 5.00 32.41 -10.31
N LEU A 40 5.24 32.18 -9.02
CA LEU A 40 6.24 32.89 -8.21
C LEU A 40 7.61 32.16 -8.14
N THR A 41 7.85 31.24 -9.07
CA THR A 41 9.14 30.53 -9.17
C THR A 41 10.20 31.47 -9.74
N THR A 42 11.31 31.61 -9.02
CA THR A 42 12.39 32.55 -9.37
C THR A 42 13.59 31.81 -9.94
N GLU A 43 13.88 30.65 -9.35
CA GLU A 43 14.99 29.78 -9.72
C GLU A 43 14.49 28.35 -9.76
N SER A 44 15.03 27.56 -10.70
CA SER A 44 14.76 26.14 -10.82
C SER A 44 16.05 25.37 -11.04
N HIS A 45 16.16 24.19 -10.44
CA HIS A 45 17.29 23.28 -10.61
C HIS A 45 16.81 21.89 -11.00
N GLU A 46 17.42 21.30 -12.02
CA GLU A 46 17.15 19.92 -12.42
C GLU A 46 18.10 18.97 -11.69
N VAL A 47 17.51 18.03 -10.96
CA VAL A 47 18.26 17.04 -10.19
C VAL A 47 18.66 15.89 -11.09
N GLU A 48 19.96 15.75 -11.30
CA GLU A 48 20.52 14.58 -11.97
C GLU A 48 20.60 13.40 -11.00
N VAL A 49 19.91 12.30 -11.37
CA VAL A 49 19.91 11.04 -10.63
C VAL A 49 21.22 10.30 -10.89
N CYS A 50 22.01 10.14 -9.84
CA CYS A 50 23.30 9.46 -9.92
C CYS A 50 23.46 8.51 -8.73
N ASN A 51 23.80 7.25 -9.01
CA ASN A 51 23.91 6.22 -7.97
C ASN A 51 24.96 6.59 -6.89
N ASN A 52 26.03 7.30 -7.25
CA ASN A 52 27.03 7.77 -6.29
C ASN A 52 26.44 8.81 -5.31
N LYS A 53 25.64 9.77 -5.80
CA LYS A 53 24.94 10.76 -4.95
C LYS A 53 23.99 10.04 -3.98
N TYR A 54 23.18 9.13 -4.51
CA TYR A 54 22.25 8.31 -3.75
C TYR A 54 22.94 7.53 -2.64
N GLU A 55 23.94 6.71 -2.96
CA GLU A 55 24.62 5.85 -1.99
C GLU A 55 25.29 6.65 -0.87
N ARG A 56 25.86 7.81 -1.21
CA ARG A 56 26.51 8.68 -0.24
C ARG A 56 25.53 9.25 0.78
N VAL A 57 24.37 9.73 0.33
CA VAL A 57 23.30 10.23 1.21
C VAL A 57 22.69 9.08 2.00
N HIS A 58 22.38 7.97 1.35
CA HIS A 58 21.76 6.80 1.96
C HIS A 58 22.64 6.18 3.06
N THR A 59 23.95 6.05 2.81
CA THR A 59 24.91 5.54 3.81
C THR A 59 25.07 6.51 4.98
N ALA A 60 25.12 7.82 4.70
CA ALA A 60 25.19 8.84 5.76
C ALA A 60 23.91 8.86 6.61
N LEU A 61 22.74 8.71 5.98
CA LEU A 61 21.45 8.64 6.65
C LEU A 61 21.38 7.41 7.56
N LYS A 62 21.75 6.22 7.06
CA LYS A 62 21.82 4.98 7.85
C LYS A 62 22.68 5.07 9.10
N LYS A 63 23.72 5.90 9.09
CA LYS A 63 24.60 6.12 10.25
C LYS A 63 24.03 7.12 11.25
N LYS A 64 23.21 8.06 10.81
CA LYS A 64 22.67 9.15 11.64
C LYS A 64 21.35 8.81 12.33
N ILE A 65 20.50 7.98 11.72
CA ILE A 65 19.16 7.67 12.23
C ILE A 65 18.96 6.18 12.50
N SER A 66 18.01 5.86 13.36
CA SER A 66 17.64 4.51 13.72
C SER A 66 16.99 3.74 12.55
N LYS A 67 17.01 2.41 12.62
CA LYS A 67 16.30 1.54 11.67
C LYS A 67 14.79 1.84 11.63
N VAL A 68 14.22 2.22 12.77
CA VAL A 68 12.79 2.58 12.88
C VAL A 68 12.50 3.86 12.12
N ALA A 69 13.33 4.90 12.27
CA ALA A 69 13.17 6.14 11.53
C ALA A 69 13.34 5.95 10.01
N LEU A 70 14.30 5.11 9.59
CA LEU A 70 14.44 4.74 8.17
C LEU A 70 13.17 4.09 7.62
N GLN A 71 12.59 3.14 8.37
CA GLN A 71 11.33 2.50 7.99
C GLN A 71 10.18 3.51 7.93
N GLN A 72 10.14 4.49 8.84
CA GLN A 72 9.14 5.56 8.78
C GLN A 72 9.27 6.38 7.51
N LEU A 73 10.49 6.72 7.05
CA LEU A 73 10.68 7.44 5.78
C LEU A 73 10.19 6.64 4.58
N VAL A 74 10.45 5.33 4.55
CA VAL A 74 9.91 4.44 3.51
C VAL A 74 8.38 4.40 3.57
N ASN A 75 7.80 4.32 4.76
CA ASN A 75 6.33 4.36 4.92
C ASN A 75 5.75 5.70 4.46
N VAL A 76 6.41 6.83 4.73
CA VAL A 76 5.97 8.14 4.25
C VAL A 76 6.04 8.22 2.73
N TRP A 77 7.09 7.67 2.12
CA TRP A 77 7.21 7.59 0.66
C TRP A 77 6.06 6.79 0.04
N LEU A 78 5.75 5.64 0.63
CA LEU A 78 4.64 4.77 0.23
C LEU A 78 3.25 5.34 0.57
N SER A 79 3.15 6.51 1.20
CA SER A 79 1.88 7.16 1.45
C SER A 79 1.28 7.79 0.19
N GLU A 80 2.10 8.14 -0.82
CA GLU A 80 1.67 8.83 -2.04
C GLU A 80 0.82 10.09 -1.77
N LEU A 81 0.98 10.69 -0.59
CA LEU A 81 0.34 11.95 -0.26
C LEU A 81 1.03 13.10 -1.00
N PRO A 82 0.30 14.17 -1.35
CA PRO A 82 0.93 15.37 -1.88
C PRO A 82 1.95 15.89 -0.86
N ASP A 83 3.08 16.39 -1.37
CA ASP A 83 4.21 16.92 -0.59
C ASP A 83 4.90 15.92 0.35
N SER A 84 4.57 14.62 0.27
CA SER A 84 5.25 13.59 1.09
C SER A 84 6.77 13.55 0.83
N ASP A 85 7.18 13.76 -0.42
CA ASP A 85 8.56 13.92 -0.84
C ASP A 85 9.24 15.13 -0.20
N LEU A 86 8.58 16.29 -0.15
CA LEU A 86 9.08 17.50 0.48
C LEU A 86 9.20 17.34 2.00
N VAL A 87 8.23 16.67 2.65
CA VAL A 87 8.30 16.34 4.08
C VAL A 87 9.52 15.46 4.38
N ILE A 88 9.75 14.41 3.58
CA ILE A 88 10.94 13.56 3.69
C ILE A 88 12.21 14.38 3.48
N PHE A 89 12.24 15.22 2.43
CA PHE A 89 13.38 16.07 2.11
C PHE A 89 13.75 16.98 3.29
N ARG A 90 12.78 17.73 3.83
CA ARG A 90 12.99 18.63 4.97
C ARG A 90 13.47 17.87 6.19
N TYR A 91 12.85 16.73 6.50
CA TYR A 91 13.26 15.86 7.60
C TYR A 91 14.72 15.43 7.46
N VAL A 92 15.11 14.90 6.29
CA VAL A 92 16.48 14.44 6.01
C VAL A 92 17.48 15.60 6.10
N CYS A 93 17.14 16.78 5.58
CA CYS A 93 17.98 17.97 5.72
C CYS A 93 18.16 18.39 7.18
N LYS A 94 17.13 18.32 8.02
CA LYS A 94 17.22 18.61 9.46
C LYS A 94 18.11 17.58 10.18
N VAL A 95 17.97 16.29 9.85
CA VAL A 95 18.85 15.22 10.37
C VAL A 95 20.32 15.52 10.09
N PHE A 96 20.65 15.97 8.87
CA PHE A 96 22.04 16.28 8.53
C PHE A 96 22.56 17.56 9.19
N LYS A 97 21.72 18.60 9.32
CA LYS A 97 22.08 19.87 9.98
C LYS A 97 22.22 19.74 11.50
N SER A 98 21.47 18.85 12.14
CA SER A 98 21.52 18.65 13.58
C SER A 98 22.75 17.84 14.02
N ALA A 99 23.34 18.23 15.16
CA ALA A 99 24.38 17.45 15.84
C ALA A 99 23.82 16.26 16.64
N TYR A 100 22.55 16.37 17.07
CA TYR A 100 21.85 15.36 17.87
C TYR A 100 20.71 14.72 17.09
N SER A 101 20.20 13.59 17.58
CA SER A 101 19.03 12.95 16.98
C SER A 101 17.78 13.83 17.14
N ILE A 102 17.04 14.01 16.04
CA ILE A 102 15.79 14.77 16.00
C ILE A 102 14.55 13.86 15.98
N GLU A 103 14.74 12.53 16.05
CA GLU A 103 13.66 11.54 15.92
C GLU A 103 12.55 11.71 16.96
N THR A 104 12.88 12.26 18.13
CA THR A 104 11.96 12.50 19.24
C THR A 104 11.66 13.97 19.47
N ASP A 105 12.02 14.85 18.52
CA ASP A 105 11.68 16.27 18.61
C ASP A 105 10.23 16.51 18.18
N PHE A 106 9.31 16.24 19.11
CA PHE A 106 7.87 16.40 18.90
C PHE A 106 7.40 17.87 18.87
N ALA A 107 8.31 18.86 18.95
CA ALA A 107 7.98 20.25 18.68
C ALA A 107 8.09 20.58 17.18
N ASP A 108 8.86 19.79 16.42
CA ASP A 108 9.08 20.03 15.00
C ASP A 108 7.94 19.45 14.13
N ALA A 109 7.36 20.30 13.28
CA ALA A 109 6.22 19.93 12.44
C ALA A 109 6.56 18.82 11.43
N ASP A 110 7.78 18.76 10.90
CA ASP A 110 8.17 17.73 9.93
C ASP A 110 8.37 16.37 10.61
N VAL A 111 8.91 16.36 11.84
CA VAL A 111 9.05 15.14 12.64
C VAL A 111 7.67 14.55 12.98
N ILE A 112 6.72 15.39 13.40
CA ILE A 112 5.33 14.97 13.63
C ILE A 112 4.71 14.44 12.35
N ALA A 113 4.84 15.16 11.22
CA ALA A 113 4.25 14.77 9.95
C ALA A 113 4.75 13.39 9.48
N VAL A 114 6.07 13.17 9.52
CA VAL A 114 6.68 11.86 9.19
C VAL A 114 6.08 10.76 10.06
N ARG A 115 6.03 10.96 11.37
CA ARG A 115 5.51 9.96 12.32
C ARG A 115 4.03 9.67 12.10
N GLU A 116 3.20 10.69 11.87
CA GLU A 116 1.76 10.52 11.67
C GLU A 116 1.44 9.80 10.37
N ILE A 117 2.09 10.19 9.27
CA ILE A 117 1.91 9.55 7.97
C ILE A 117 2.41 8.11 8.05
N ALA A 118 3.61 7.88 8.58
CA ALA A 118 4.15 6.53 8.74
C ALA A 118 3.21 5.63 9.55
N ARG A 119 2.60 6.15 10.63
CA ARG A 119 1.62 5.40 11.43
C ARG A 119 0.38 5.03 10.63
N LYS A 120 -0.13 5.93 9.77
CA LYS A 120 -1.29 5.66 8.91
C LYS A 120 -0.98 4.55 7.90
N VAL A 121 0.20 4.57 7.28
CA VAL A 121 0.65 3.54 6.33
C VAL A 121 0.90 2.21 7.02
N SER A 122 1.55 2.19 8.19
CA SER A 122 1.71 0.97 9.00
C SER A 122 0.37 0.34 9.38
N LYS A 123 -0.63 1.16 9.71
CA LYS A 123 -1.97 0.67 10.01
C LYS A 123 -2.65 0.07 8.78
N GLU A 124 -2.43 0.64 7.60
CA GLU A 124 -2.90 0.08 6.33
C GLU A 124 -2.26 -1.29 6.04
N ARG A 125 -0.96 -1.41 6.27
CA ARG A 125 -0.22 -2.69 6.20
C ARG A 125 -0.84 -3.74 7.13
N GLU A 126 -1.13 -3.38 8.38
CA GLU A 126 -1.82 -4.28 9.33
C GLU A 126 -3.19 -4.73 8.83
N TYR A 127 -3.96 -3.81 8.23
CA TYR A 127 -5.26 -4.16 7.66
C TYR A 127 -5.15 -5.11 6.47
N LEU A 128 -4.15 -4.95 5.61
CA LEU A 128 -3.88 -5.91 4.54
C LEU A 128 -3.59 -7.30 5.08
N MET A 129 -2.71 -7.42 6.08
CA MET A 129 -2.40 -8.71 6.71
C MET A 129 -3.64 -9.39 7.33
N GLN A 130 -4.60 -8.61 7.84
CA GLN A 130 -5.81 -9.13 8.50
C GLN A 130 -6.94 -9.47 7.53
N PHE A 131 -7.14 -8.66 6.49
CA PHE A 131 -8.36 -8.67 5.68
C PHE A 131 -8.18 -9.13 4.24
N VAL A 132 -6.95 -9.37 3.78
CA VAL A 132 -6.75 -10.07 2.51
C VAL A 132 -7.42 -11.44 2.57
N ARG A 133 -8.17 -11.74 1.51
CA ARG A 133 -8.80 -13.04 1.28
C ARG A 133 -8.42 -13.50 -0.11
N PHE A 134 -7.90 -14.72 -0.16
CA PHE A 134 -7.58 -15.37 -1.41
C PHE A 134 -8.81 -16.13 -1.91
N ASN A 135 -9.01 -16.09 -3.21
CA ASN A 135 -9.89 -17.01 -3.91
C ASN A 135 -9.03 -17.90 -4.81
N VAL A 136 -9.42 -19.15 -4.98
CA VAL A 136 -8.71 -20.06 -5.87
C VAL A 136 -9.14 -19.78 -7.31
N ILE A 137 -8.19 -19.36 -8.14
CA ILE A 137 -8.35 -19.33 -9.58
C ILE A 137 -7.79 -20.61 -10.20
N GLU A 138 -8.56 -21.24 -11.07
CA GLU A 138 -8.08 -22.33 -11.93
C GLU A 138 -7.50 -21.70 -13.18
N ASN A 139 -6.18 -21.62 -13.26
CA ASN A 139 -5.56 -21.13 -14.47
C ASN A 139 -5.41 -22.30 -15.45
N SER A 140 -6.01 -22.18 -16.63
CA SER A 140 -5.72 -23.08 -17.75
C SER A 140 -4.47 -22.58 -18.46
N ILE A 141 -3.31 -22.59 -17.80
CA ILE A 141 -2.05 -22.42 -18.53
C ILE A 141 -1.66 -23.80 -19.06
N THR A 142 -1.88 -24.01 -20.35
CA THR A 142 -1.26 -25.09 -21.11
C THR A 142 0.25 -24.87 -21.17
N HIS A 143 0.97 -25.39 -20.18
CA HIS A 143 2.39 -25.64 -20.35
C HIS A 143 2.56 -27.02 -20.99
N ASN A 144 3.17 -27.05 -22.18
CA ASN A 144 3.70 -28.28 -22.81
C ASN A 144 2.72 -29.46 -22.97
N GLY A 145 1.45 -29.20 -23.31
CA GLY A 145 0.53 -30.27 -23.74
C GLY A 145 0.10 -31.26 -22.66
N GLU A 146 0.34 -30.95 -21.38
CA GLU A 146 -0.28 -31.64 -20.25
C GLU A 146 -1.43 -30.78 -19.71
N ASP A 147 -2.62 -31.38 -19.58
CA ASP A 147 -3.81 -30.75 -18.99
C ASP A 147 -3.64 -30.59 -17.47
N GLY A 148 -2.66 -29.78 -17.06
CA GLY A 148 -2.40 -29.41 -15.68
C GLY A 148 -3.22 -28.18 -15.30
N LYS A 149 -4.26 -28.36 -14.47
CA LYS A 149 -4.92 -27.24 -13.82
C LYS A 149 -4.08 -26.75 -12.66
N GLU A 150 -3.36 -25.65 -12.85
CA GLU A 150 -2.62 -25.03 -11.77
C GLU A 150 -3.54 -24.16 -10.91
N LYS A 151 -3.52 -24.41 -9.60
CA LYS A 151 -4.28 -23.63 -8.62
C LYS A 151 -3.43 -22.46 -8.15
N ILE A 152 -3.94 -21.24 -8.36
CA ILE A 152 -3.30 -20.03 -7.86
C ILE A 152 -4.27 -19.36 -6.89
N TYR A 153 -3.76 -18.92 -5.75
CA TYR A 153 -4.52 -18.15 -4.77
C TYR A 153 -4.45 -16.68 -5.14
N PHE A 154 -5.53 -16.12 -5.63
CA PHE A 154 -5.57 -14.74 -6.10
C PHE A 154 -6.39 -13.85 -5.17
N ALA A 155 -5.85 -12.69 -4.80
CA ALA A 155 -6.52 -11.69 -3.99
C ALA A 155 -6.47 -10.32 -4.67
N VAL A 156 -7.62 -9.67 -4.75
CA VAL A 156 -7.75 -8.27 -5.20
C VAL A 156 -7.84 -7.38 -3.97
N ILE A 157 -7.05 -6.32 -3.94
CA ILE A 157 -7.06 -5.32 -2.88
C ILE A 157 -7.13 -3.90 -3.46
N ALA A 158 -7.62 -2.97 -2.65
CA ALA A 158 -7.63 -1.54 -2.97
C ALA A 158 -7.25 -0.71 -1.71
N PRO A 159 -5.99 -0.79 -1.24
CA PRO A 159 -5.55 -0.06 -0.05
C PRO A 159 -5.47 1.44 -0.31
N ILE A 160 -5.67 2.23 0.75
CA ILE A 160 -5.58 3.70 0.65
C ILE A 160 -4.15 4.11 0.26
N TYR A 161 -3.17 3.60 0.99
CA TYR A 161 -1.73 3.83 0.80
C TYR A 161 -1.08 2.65 0.12
N ASN A 162 0.13 2.85 -0.42
CA ASN A 162 0.90 1.80 -1.06
C ASN A 162 1.57 0.87 -0.04
N ALA A 163 0.75 0.13 0.70
CA ALA A 163 1.21 -0.72 1.80
C ALA A 163 1.50 -2.17 1.37
N LEU A 164 1.12 -2.57 0.15
CA LEU A 164 1.30 -3.94 -0.36
C LEU A 164 2.77 -4.41 -0.31
N PRO A 165 3.77 -3.63 -0.76
CA PRO A 165 5.17 -4.05 -0.70
C PRO A 165 5.65 -4.35 0.74
N LEU A 166 5.03 -3.72 1.75
CA LEU A 166 5.39 -3.91 3.16
C LEU A 166 4.82 -5.20 3.76
N THR A 167 3.97 -5.92 3.02
CA THR A 167 3.30 -7.14 3.49
C THR A 167 3.85 -8.42 2.88
N LEU A 168 4.77 -8.33 1.92
CA LEU A 168 5.26 -9.46 1.15
C LEU A 168 5.86 -10.56 2.03
N ASP A 169 6.81 -10.21 2.90
CA ASP A 169 7.42 -11.14 3.85
C ASP A 169 6.38 -11.89 4.68
N PHE A 170 5.29 -11.22 5.10
CA PHE A 170 4.22 -11.85 5.87
C PHE A 170 3.44 -12.89 5.07
N PHE A 171 3.14 -12.60 3.80
CA PHE A 171 2.40 -13.53 2.95
C PHE A 171 3.28 -14.69 2.49
N GLU A 172 4.56 -14.43 2.23
CA GLU A 172 5.56 -15.46 1.93
C GLU A 172 5.70 -16.45 3.10
N ASP A 173 5.96 -15.95 4.30
CA ASP A 173 6.12 -16.79 5.50
C ASP A 173 4.84 -17.57 5.84
N ARG A 174 3.66 -16.97 5.63
CA ARG A 174 2.37 -17.56 6.02
C ARG A 174 1.82 -18.55 5.00
N TYR A 175 2.09 -18.35 3.72
CA TYR A 175 1.57 -19.14 2.60
C TYR A 175 2.72 -19.70 1.76
N ALA A 176 3.77 -20.20 2.41
CA ALA A 176 5.00 -20.69 1.78
C ALA A 176 4.78 -21.94 0.91
N ASP A 177 3.71 -22.70 1.14
CA ASP A 177 3.37 -23.93 0.41
C ASP A 177 2.41 -23.70 -0.76
N GLN A 178 2.04 -22.44 -1.03
CA GLN A 178 0.99 -22.08 -1.97
C GLN A 178 1.43 -20.98 -2.92
N LYS A 179 1.15 -21.15 -4.22
CA LYS A 179 1.32 -20.07 -5.20
C LYS A 179 0.21 -19.04 -5.00
N TRP A 180 0.60 -17.79 -4.77
CA TRP A 180 -0.37 -16.72 -4.54
C TRP A 180 -0.02 -15.48 -5.36
N ALA A 181 -1.06 -14.71 -5.71
CA ALA A 181 -0.93 -13.38 -6.28
C ALA A 181 -1.84 -12.41 -5.53
N ILE A 182 -1.29 -11.25 -5.18
CA ILE A 182 -2.04 -10.15 -4.59
C ILE A 182 -1.93 -8.96 -5.53
N TYR A 183 -3.08 -8.45 -5.96
CA TYR A 183 -3.17 -7.38 -6.95
C TYR A 183 -3.81 -6.12 -6.36
N ASP A 184 -3.10 -5.00 -6.41
CA ASP A 184 -3.63 -3.67 -6.07
C ASP A 184 -4.36 -3.09 -7.28
N HIS A 185 -5.69 -3.18 -7.26
CA HIS A 185 -6.54 -2.68 -8.34
C HIS A 185 -6.38 -1.17 -8.55
N LYS A 186 -6.18 -0.40 -7.47
CA LYS A 186 -6.06 1.06 -7.56
C LYS A 186 -4.77 1.50 -8.26
N ARG A 187 -3.67 0.77 -8.05
CA ARG A 187 -2.34 1.09 -8.60
C ARG A 187 -1.95 0.24 -9.80
N GLN A 188 -2.82 -0.70 -10.18
CA GLN A 188 -2.69 -1.54 -11.36
C GLN A 188 -1.44 -2.44 -11.39
N TYR A 189 -0.92 -2.80 -10.22
CA TYR A 189 0.19 -3.76 -10.11
C TYR A 189 -0.04 -4.70 -8.94
N GLY A 190 0.67 -5.83 -8.95
CA GLY A 190 0.62 -6.79 -7.88
C GLY A 190 1.94 -7.52 -7.69
N TYR A 191 1.91 -8.51 -6.82
CA TYR A 191 3.01 -9.44 -6.62
C TYR A 191 2.52 -10.87 -6.77
N PHE A 192 3.32 -11.70 -7.40
CA PHE A 192 3.11 -13.14 -7.56
C PHE A 192 4.24 -13.89 -6.88
N TYR A 193 3.88 -14.89 -6.09
CA TYR A 193 4.80 -15.81 -5.44
C TYR A 193 4.71 -17.18 -6.10
N ASP A 194 5.83 -17.66 -6.63
CA ASP A 194 5.94 -18.91 -7.38
C ASP A 194 6.42 -20.11 -6.54
N LEU A 195 6.51 -19.94 -5.20
CA LEU A 195 7.12 -20.83 -4.18
C LEU A 195 8.62 -20.63 -3.96
N GLU A 196 9.30 -19.87 -4.81
CA GLU A 196 10.74 -19.59 -4.66
C GLU A 196 11.02 -18.10 -4.51
N LYS A 197 10.30 -17.26 -5.25
CA LYS A 197 10.51 -15.82 -5.31
C LYS A 197 9.20 -15.08 -5.49
N ILE A 198 9.23 -13.80 -5.09
CA ILE A 198 8.15 -12.86 -5.30
C ILE A 198 8.52 -11.96 -6.48
N GLU A 199 7.69 -11.97 -7.52
CA GLU A 199 7.85 -11.12 -8.69
C GLU A 199 6.74 -10.08 -8.76
N GLN A 200 7.11 -8.85 -9.16
CA GLN A 200 6.12 -7.82 -9.43
C GLN A 200 5.44 -8.11 -10.76
N ILE A 201 4.11 -8.14 -10.75
CA ILE A 201 3.28 -8.40 -11.92
C ILE A 201 2.41 -7.20 -12.27
N SER A 202 2.11 -7.07 -13.56
CA SER A 202 1.07 -6.16 -14.08
C SER A 202 0.14 -6.96 -14.96
N LEU A 203 -1.15 -6.66 -14.90
CA LEU A 203 -2.17 -7.34 -15.70
C LEU A 203 -2.40 -6.53 -16.98
N SER A 204 -2.25 -7.17 -18.14
CA SER A 204 -2.52 -6.55 -19.45
C SER A 204 -4.02 -6.33 -19.70
N ASP A 205 -4.86 -7.29 -19.30
CA ASP A 205 -6.32 -7.26 -19.50
C ASP A 205 -7.06 -7.32 -18.15
N GLN A 206 -7.08 -6.19 -17.43
CA GLN A 206 -7.70 -6.09 -16.10
C GLN A 206 -9.20 -6.37 -16.11
N ASP A 207 -9.92 -5.85 -17.11
CA ASP A 207 -11.38 -5.88 -17.19
C ASP A 207 -11.95 -7.30 -17.36
N ASN A 208 -11.14 -8.25 -17.83
CA ASN A 208 -11.56 -9.64 -17.97
C ASN A 208 -11.41 -10.42 -16.66
N LEU A 209 -10.32 -10.19 -15.91
CA LEU A 209 -10.05 -10.93 -14.68
C LEU A 209 -10.74 -10.31 -13.45
N ILE A 210 -10.89 -8.98 -13.44
CA ILE A 210 -11.46 -8.23 -12.32
C ILE A 210 -12.67 -7.44 -12.81
N ILE A 211 -13.85 -7.78 -12.30
CA ILE A 211 -15.12 -7.11 -12.56
C ILE A 211 -15.63 -6.55 -11.23
N ASP A 212 -15.91 -5.24 -11.18
CA ASP A 212 -16.42 -4.56 -9.98
C ASP A 212 -15.57 -4.80 -8.71
N ASP A 213 -14.25 -4.63 -8.77
CA ASP A 213 -13.29 -4.90 -7.67
C ASP A 213 -13.28 -6.36 -7.16
N GLN A 214 -13.91 -7.28 -7.89
CA GLN A 214 -13.97 -8.70 -7.58
C GLN A 214 -13.43 -9.55 -8.72
N ILE A 215 -13.01 -10.77 -8.40
CA ILE A 215 -12.54 -11.71 -9.42
C ILE A 215 -13.73 -12.16 -10.26
N ASN A 216 -13.57 -12.16 -11.57
CA ASN A 216 -14.56 -12.69 -12.49
C ASN A 216 -14.81 -14.18 -12.18
N GLN A 217 -16.09 -14.52 -11.96
CA GLN A 217 -16.54 -15.86 -11.57
C GLN A 217 -16.12 -16.96 -12.56
N GLN A 218 -15.84 -16.62 -13.81
CA GLN A 218 -15.39 -17.56 -14.83
C GLN A 218 -14.03 -18.18 -14.53
N TYR A 219 -13.16 -17.45 -13.81
CA TYR A 219 -11.81 -17.93 -13.44
C TYR A 219 -11.77 -18.63 -12.09
N LEU A 220 -12.83 -18.51 -11.29
CA LEU A 220 -12.91 -19.16 -9.99
C LEU A 220 -13.00 -20.67 -10.16
N SER A 221 -12.29 -21.40 -9.30
CA SER A 221 -12.45 -22.86 -9.21
C SER A 221 -13.89 -23.23 -8.90
N LYS A 222 -14.37 -24.35 -9.44
CA LYS A 222 -15.73 -24.86 -9.14
C LYS A 222 -15.93 -25.11 -7.65
N ASP A 223 -14.87 -25.47 -6.94
CA ASP A 223 -14.89 -25.75 -5.51
C ASP A 223 -14.90 -24.46 -4.66
N GLU A 224 -14.49 -23.31 -5.22
CA GLU A 224 -14.38 -22.04 -4.51
C GLU A 224 -15.75 -21.58 -3.96
N ILE A 225 -16.82 -21.72 -4.74
CA ILE A 225 -18.18 -21.37 -4.32
C ILE A 225 -18.61 -22.21 -3.10
N LEU A 226 -18.21 -23.49 -3.08
CA LEU A 226 -18.50 -24.39 -1.96
C LEU A 226 -17.71 -23.93 -0.71
N PHE A 227 -16.42 -23.61 -0.85
CA PHE A 227 -15.60 -23.10 0.26
C PHE A 227 -16.16 -21.81 0.85
N GLN A 228 -16.54 -20.84 0.03
CA GLN A 228 -17.17 -19.61 0.49
C GLN A 228 -18.48 -19.87 1.23
N THR A 229 -19.27 -20.84 0.78
CA THR A 229 -20.51 -21.23 1.45
C THR A 229 -20.25 -21.89 2.81
N MET A 230 -19.26 -22.78 2.90
CA MET A 230 -18.83 -23.39 4.16
C MET A 230 -18.32 -22.33 5.14
N TRP A 231 -17.48 -21.40 4.67
CA TRP A 231 -16.96 -20.30 5.47
C TRP A 231 -18.07 -19.42 6.05
N ARG A 232 -19.05 -19.02 5.22
CA ARG A 232 -20.21 -18.24 5.69
C ARG A 232 -21.01 -18.97 6.75
N ARG A 233 -21.25 -20.28 6.57
CA ARG A 233 -21.94 -21.12 7.57
C ARG A 233 -21.16 -21.19 8.88
N TYR A 234 -19.84 -21.36 8.80
CA TYR A 234 -18.94 -21.37 9.96
C TYR A 234 -19.02 -20.05 10.74
N CYS A 235 -18.87 -18.90 10.07
CA CYS A 235 -18.97 -17.59 10.71
C CYS A 235 -20.34 -17.39 11.39
N LYS A 236 -21.43 -17.79 10.71
CA LYS A 236 -22.78 -17.68 11.26
C LYS A 236 -22.99 -18.56 12.49
N ALA A 237 -22.46 -19.79 12.47
CA ALA A 237 -22.58 -20.73 13.59
C ALA A 237 -21.81 -20.27 14.84
N LEU A 238 -20.65 -19.63 14.67
CA LEU A 238 -19.85 -19.10 15.77
C LEU A 238 -20.33 -17.74 16.30
N THR A 239 -21.17 -17.03 15.55
CA THR A 239 -21.61 -15.69 15.94
C THR A 239 -22.56 -15.76 17.15
N ILE A 240 -22.13 -15.18 18.27
CA ILE A 240 -22.97 -14.99 19.47
C ILE A 240 -23.83 -13.73 19.26
N LYS A 241 -25.15 -13.92 19.12
CA LYS A 241 -26.09 -12.85 18.74
C LYS A 241 -26.09 -11.68 19.73
N GLU A 242 -25.96 -11.97 21.01
CA GLU A 242 -25.96 -11.02 22.11
C GLU A 242 -24.71 -10.12 22.12
N ARG A 243 -23.63 -10.55 21.43
CA ARG A 243 -22.35 -9.80 21.35
C ARG A 243 -22.22 -8.98 20.06
N ILE A 244 -23.25 -8.94 19.21
CA ILE A 244 -23.20 -8.20 17.96
C ILE A 244 -23.17 -6.69 18.26
N ASN A 245 -22.05 -6.04 17.91
CA ASN A 245 -21.89 -4.59 18.01
C ASN A 245 -21.40 -4.01 16.67
N PRO A 246 -22.31 -3.54 15.80
CA PRO A 246 -21.96 -3.04 14.48
C PRO A 246 -21.08 -1.77 14.52
N LYS A 247 -21.17 -0.96 15.59
CA LYS A 247 -20.33 0.23 15.75
C LYS A 247 -18.88 -0.17 15.97
N LEU A 248 -18.65 -1.10 16.91
CA LEU A 248 -17.31 -1.63 17.19
C LEU A 248 -16.74 -2.39 15.98
N GLN A 249 -17.56 -3.21 15.32
CA GLN A 249 -17.15 -3.93 14.11
C GLN A 249 -16.64 -2.98 13.03
N ARG A 250 -17.33 -1.86 12.76
CA ARG A 250 -16.86 -0.84 11.79
C ARG A 250 -15.58 -0.13 12.20
N GLN A 251 -15.31 0.00 13.51
CA GLN A 251 -14.09 0.62 14.01
C GLN A 251 -12.88 -0.32 13.85
N GLN A 252 -13.08 -1.61 14.09
CA GLN A 252 -12.02 -2.63 14.02
C GLN A 252 -11.81 -3.14 12.58
N MET A 253 -12.89 -3.27 11.81
CA MET A 253 -12.91 -3.74 10.43
C MET A 253 -13.49 -2.64 9.53
N PRO A 254 -12.65 -1.79 8.92
CA PRO A 254 -13.11 -0.72 8.04
C PRO A 254 -13.97 -1.24 6.89
N LYS A 255 -15.09 -0.55 6.63
CA LYS A 255 -16.09 -0.97 5.63
C LYS A 255 -15.53 -1.22 4.22
N ARG A 256 -14.48 -0.50 3.83
CA ARG A 256 -13.87 -0.64 2.49
C ARG A 256 -13.36 -2.06 2.21
N PHE A 257 -12.99 -2.82 3.24
CA PHE A 257 -12.57 -4.21 3.06
C PHE A 257 -13.74 -5.18 2.91
N TRP A 258 -14.95 -4.79 3.31
CA TRP A 258 -16.10 -5.71 3.37
C TRP A 258 -16.49 -6.27 2.01
N GLN A 259 -16.22 -5.54 0.91
CA GLN A 259 -16.48 -6.01 -0.44
C GLN A 259 -15.63 -7.23 -0.82
N HIS A 260 -14.45 -7.38 -0.22
CA HIS A 260 -13.53 -8.50 -0.44
C HIS A 260 -13.70 -9.63 0.60
N LEU A 261 -14.58 -9.46 1.59
CA LEU A 261 -14.80 -10.44 2.66
C LEU A 261 -16.06 -11.27 2.43
N PRO A 262 -15.96 -12.59 2.15
CA PRO A 262 -17.13 -13.44 1.91
C PRO A 262 -18.09 -13.48 3.11
N GLU A 263 -17.57 -13.36 4.34
CA GLU A 263 -18.38 -13.30 5.56
C GLU A 263 -19.25 -12.03 5.69
N MET A 264 -18.94 -10.97 4.95
CA MET A 264 -19.67 -9.69 5.02
C MET A 264 -20.71 -9.53 3.90
N GLN A 265 -20.61 -10.30 2.82
CA GLN A 265 -21.49 -10.17 1.64
C GLN A 265 -22.97 -10.46 1.97
N ASP A 266 -23.26 -11.44 2.84
CA ASP A 266 -24.63 -11.75 3.29
C ASP A 266 -25.18 -10.70 4.28
N ASN A 267 -24.31 -10.09 5.08
CA ASN A 267 -24.68 -9.08 6.08
C ASN A 267 -24.97 -7.72 5.45
N CYS A 268 -24.35 -7.39 4.32
CA CYS A 268 -24.67 -6.16 3.58
C CYS A 268 -26.15 -6.12 3.14
N GLN A 269 -26.74 -7.26 2.79
CA GLN A 269 -28.16 -7.33 2.42
C GLN A 269 -29.09 -7.17 3.64
N SER A 270 -28.74 -7.75 4.78
CA SER A 270 -29.56 -7.64 6.01
C SER A 270 -29.46 -6.26 6.68
N ILE A 271 -28.30 -5.61 6.61
CA ILE A 271 -28.07 -4.25 7.10
C ILE A 271 -28.80 -3.23 6.21
N ASN A 272 -28.76 -3.36 4.88
CA ASN A 272 -29.51 -2.50 3.96
C ASN A 272 -31.03 -2.64 4.15
N ASN A 273 -31.53 -3.86 4.41
CA ASN A 273 -32.94 -4.08 4.74
C ASN A 273 -33.35 -3.46 6.09
N THR A 274 -32.44 -3.37 7.05
CA THR A 274 -32.72 -2.74 8.35
C THR A 274 -32.69 -1.21 8.28
N ILE A 275 -31.86 -0.64 7.39
CA ILE A 275 -31.81 0.80 7.12
C ILE A 275 -33.05 1.25 6.33
N ASN A 276 -33.47 0.50 5.30
CA ASN A 276 -34.68 0.81 4.54
C ASN A 276 -35.96 0.69 5.38
N LYS A 277 -36.04 -0.26 6.32
CA LYS A 277 -37.18 -0.33 7.26
C LYS A 277 -37.28 0.85 8.23
N LYS A 278 -36.17 1.53 8.54
CA LYS A 278 -36.18 2.75 9.36
C LYS A 278 -36.47 4.02 8.56
N ALA A 279 -36.25 4.00 7.25
CA ALA A 279 -36.56 5.12 6.35
C ALA A 279 -38.03 5.13 5.89
N VAL A 280 -38.68 3.96 5.81
CA VAL A 280 -40.10 3.84 5.41
C VAL A 280 -41.07 4.11 6.59
N ASN A 281 -40.59 4.04 7.83
CA ASN A 281 -41.38 4.33 9.05
C ASN A 281 -41.11 5.74 9.60
N LYS A 282 -40.78 6.71 8.76
CA LYS A 282 -40.67 8.13 9.11
C LYS A 282 -41.47 9.00 8.16
#